data_AF-A0A3M0Y4M6-F1
#
_entry.id   AF-A0A3M0Y4M6-F1
#
_cell.length_a   1.000
_cell.length_b   1.000
_cell.length_c   1.000
_cell.angle_alpha   90.00
_cell.angle_beta   90.00
_cell.angle_gamma   90.00
#
_symmetry.space_group_name_H-M   'P 1'
#
loop_
_entity.id
_entity.type
_entity.pdbx_description
1 polymer ?
#
loop_
_entity_poly.entity_id
_entity_poly.type
_entity_poly.pdbx_seq_one_letter_code
_entity_poly.pdbx_strand_id
1 'polypeptide(L)' 'MPINAGPEYLKAEKEYLKAKDIDEKIYWLEEMIRRAPKHKGAENLLAELRSRLKKLREKAERARK' A
#
# COMPACT_ATOMS: atom_id res chain seq x y z
N MET A 1 17.51 2.90 8.06
CA MET A 1 17.47 4.28 7.51
C MET A 1 16.05 4.80 7.64
N PRO A 2 15.83 6.05 8.06
CA PRO A 2 14.51 6.66 8.01
C PRO A 2 14.06 6.71 6.55
N ILE A 3 12.85 6.22 6.28
CA ILE A 3 12.24 6.34 4.96
C ILE A 3 11.61 7.73 4.93
N ASN A 4 12.29 8.68 4.28
CA ASN A 4 11.69 9.99 4.00
C ASN A 4 10.64 9.81 2.91
N ALA A 5 9.47 9.30 3.30
CA ALA A 5 8.33 9.15 2.41
C ALA A 5 7.73 10.54 2.14
N GLY A 6 7.46 10.83 0.86
CA GLY A 6 6.89 12.12 0.46
C GLY A 6 5.50 12.38 1.03
N PRO A 7 5.02 13.63 1.01
CA PRO A 7 3.69 14.00 1.52
C PRO A 7 2.56 13.23 0.84
N GLU A 8 2.71 12.85 -0.43
CA GLU A 8 1.74 12.06 -1.17
C GLU A 8 1.67 10.61 -0.67
N TYR A 9 2.80 10.03 -0.26
CA TYR A 9 2.83 8.71 0.36
C TYR A 9 2.10 8.74 1.71
N LEU A 10 2.41 9.73 2.55
CA LEU A 10 1.75 9.91 3.85
C LEU A 10 0.24 10.14 3.71
N LYS A 11 -0.18 10.86 2.67
CA LYS A 11 -1.61 11.00 2.33
C LYS A 11 -2.22 9.65 1.95
N ALA A 12 -1.58 8.89 1.07
CA ALA A 12 -2.07 7.57 0.67
C ALA A 12 -2.16 6.60 1.88
N GLU A 13 -1.19 6.66 2.78
CA GLU A 13 -1.19 5.86 4.01
C GLU A 13 -2.36 6.23 4.93
N LYS A 14 -2.62 7.53 5.13
CA LYS A 14 -3.78 8.00 5.90
C LYS A 14 -5.09 7.49 5.31
N GLU A 15 -5.23 7.57 3.99
CA GLU A 15 -6.45 7.10 3.32
C GLU A 15 -6.57 5.57 3.35
N TYR A 16 -5.46 4.82 3.21
CA TYR A 16 -5.43 3.37 3.41
C TYR A 16 -5.88 2.97 4.82
N LEU A 17 -5.49 3.71 5.86
CA LEU A 17 -5.91 3.47 7.23
C LEU A 17 -7.39 3.80 7.49
N LYS A 18 -7.95 4.78 6.76
CA LYS A 18 -9.38 5.14 6.83
C LYS A 18 -10.27 4.21 6.02
N ALA A 19 -9.74 3.60 4.96
CA ALA A 19 -10.47 2.74 4.04
C ALA A 19 -11.18 1.61 4.80
N LYS A 20 -12.47 1.46 4.54
CA LYS A 20 -13.30 0.41 5.17
C LYS A 20 -13.49 -0.77 4.22
N ASP A 21 -13.57 -0.50 2.93
CA ASP A 21 -13.69 -1.51 1.90
C ASP A 21 -12.33 -2.14 1.56
N ILE A 22 -12.34 -3.41 1.19
CA ILE A 22 -11.20 -4.11 0.63
C ILE A 22 -10.77 -3.44 -0.68
N ASP A 23 -11.71 -3.02 -1.53
CA ASP A 23 -11.39 -2.39 -2.82
C ASP A 23 -10.72 -1.01 -2.62
N GLU A 24 -11.19 -0.21 -1.66
CA GLU A 24 -10.54 1.04 -1.25
C GLU A 24 -9.13 0.78 -0.70
N LYS A 25 -8.98 -0.25 0.15
CA LYS A 25 -7.66 -0.63 0.70
C LYS A 25 -6.69 -1.03 -0.40
N ILE A 26 -7.14 -1.77 -1.40
CA ILE A 26 -6.32 -2.16 -2.56
C ILE A 26 -5.86 -0.91 -3.32
N TYR A 27 -6.78 -0.01 -3.65
CA TYR A 27 -6.48 1.23 -4.36
C TYR A 27 -5.43 2.08 -3.62
N TRP A 28 -5.63 2.36 -2.33
CA TRP A 28 -4.70 3.18 -1.56
C TRP A 28 -3.34 2.51 -1.35
N LEU A 29 -3.31 1.18 -1.24
CA LEU A 29 -2.06 0.45 -1.12
C LEU A 29 -1.25 0.48 -2.44
N GLU A 30 -1.91 0.46 -3.60
CA GLU A 30 -1.25 0.69 -4.89
C GLU A 30 -0.69 2.11 -5.01
N GLU A 31 -1.45 3.11 -4.54
CA GLU A 31 -0.98 4.50 -4.48
C GLU A 31 0.25 4.65 -3.57
N MET A 32 0.25 3.99 -2.40
CA MET A 32 1.42 3.93 -1.52
C MET A 32 2.62 3.32 -2.22
N ILE A 33 2.47 2.22 -2.97
CA ILE A 33 3.57 1.60 -3.73
C ILE A 33 4.09 2.55 -4.82
N ARG A 34 3.19 3.24 -5.53
CA ARG A 34 3.56 4.17 -6.61
C ARG A 34 4.36 5.37 -6.09
N ARG A 35 4.00 5.86 -4.90
CA ARG A 35 4.58 7.05 -4.26
C ARG A 35 5.72 6.73 -3.29
N ALA A 36 5.95 5.46 -2.97
CA ALA A 36 7.05 5.04 -2.12
C ALA A 36 8.40 5.40 -2.77
N PRO A 37 9.42 5.77 -1.96
CA PRO A 37 10.76 6.02 -2.48
C PRO A 37 11.32 4.78 -3.22
N LYS A 38 12.07 5.01 -4.31
CA LYS A 38 12.65 3.93 -5.15
C LYS A 38 14.14 3.65 -4.88
N HIS A 39 14.69 4.23 -3.82
CA HIS A 39 16.07 4.00 -3.40
C HIS A 39 16.21 2.74 -2.53
N LYS A 40 17.43 2.23 -2.36
CA LYS A 40 17.76 1.04 -1.56
C LYS A 40 17.14 1.05 -0.14
N GLY A 41 17.06 2.22 0.50
CA GLY A 41 16.46 2.36 1.83
C GLY A 41 14.96 2.04 1.93
N ALA A 42 14.25 1.90 0.82
CA ALA A 42 12.81 1.65 0.75
C ALA A 42 12.46 0.29 0.09
N GLU A 43 13.45 -0.54 -0.25
CA GLU A 43 13.22 -1.87 -0.84
C GLU A 43 12.36 -2.76 0.06
N ASN A 44 12.67 -2.79 1.36
CA ASN A 44 11.90 -3.53 2.35
C ASN A 44 10.45 -3.03 2.46
N LEU A 45 10.26 -1.71 2.42
CA LEU A 45 8.92 -1.12 2.43
C LEU A 45 8.13 -1.54 1.18
N LEU A 46 8.72 -1.42 0.00
CA LEU A 46 8.09 -1.83 -1.25
C LEU A 46 7.73 -3.32 -1.25
N ALA A 47 8.62 -4.18 -0.74
CA ALA A 47 8.37 -5.62 -0.62
C ALA A 47 7.19 -5.90 0.31
N GLU A 48 7.13 -5.22 1.45
CA GLU A 48 6.03 -5.36 2.41
C GLU A 48 4.69 -4.89 1.82
N LEU A 49 4.66 -3.72 1.19
CA LEU A 49 3.45 -3.18 0.57
C LEU A 49 2.93 -4.11 -0.54
N ARG A 50 3.81 -4.63 -1.40
CA ARG A 50 3.44 -5.60 -2.45
C ARG A 50 2.88 -6.90 -1.87
N SER A 51 3.48 -7.41 -0.80
CA SER A 51 3.01 -8.60 -0.09
C SER A 51 1.60 -8.40 0.50
N ARG A 52 1.37 -7.25 1.12
CA ARG A 52 0.05 -6.85 1.63
C ARG A 52 -0.97 -6.74 0.50
N LEU A 53 -0.60 -6.16 -0.65
CA LEU A 53 -1.47 -5.99 -1.82
C LEU A 53 -1.93 -7.33 -2.37
N LYS A 54 -1.00 -8.28 -2.52
CA LYS A 54 -1.33 -9.65 -2.97
C LYS A 54 -2.37 -10.29 -2.05
N LYS A 55 -2.16 -10.23 -0.73
CA LYS A 55 -3.10 -10.79 0.26
C LYS A 55 -4.46 -10.12 0.22
N LEU A 56 -4.53 -8.80 0.03
CA LEU A 56 -5.81 -8.09 -0.07
C LEU A 56 -6.56 -8.45 -1.35
N ARG A 57 -5.88 -8.55 -2.50
CA ARG A 57 -6.49 -9.00 -3.76
C ARG A 57 -7.04 -10.42 -3.67
N GLU A 58 -6.28 -11.35 -3.07
CA GLU A 58 -6.76 -12.71 -2.82
C GLU A 58 -7.99 -12.74 -1.90
N LYS A 59 -8.04 -11.86 -0.88
CA LYS A 59 -9.23 -11.72 -0.02
C LYS A 59 -10.42 -11.15 -0.77
N ALA A 60 -10.21 -10.14 -1.62
CA ALA A 60 -11.28 -9.56 -2.45
C ALA A 60 -11.87 -10.60 -3.40
N GLU A 61 -11.01 -11.39 -4.05
CA GLU A 61 -11.44 -12.47 -4.94
C GLU A 61 -12.26 -13.53 -4.22
N ARG A 62 -11.81 -13.96 -3.03
CA ARG A 62 -12.56 -14.91 -2.20
C ARG A 62 -13.89 -14.36 -1.69
N ALA A 63 -13.97 -13.07 -1.39
CA ALA A 63 -15.22 -12.44 -0.91
C ALA A 63 -16.26 -12.26 -2.02
N ARG A 64 -15.83 -12.21 -3.28
CA ARG A 64 -16.70 -12.12 -4.46
C ARG A 64 -17.21 -13.47 -4.95
N LYS A 65 -16.74 -14.57 -4.37
CA LYS A 65 -17.05 -15.95 -4.75
C LYS A 65 -18.04 -16.57 -3.77
#